data_AF-A0A3D5SXS3-F1
#
_entry.id   AF-A0A3D5SXS3-F1
#
_cell.length_a   1.000
_cell.length_b   1.000
_cell.length_c   1.000
_cell.angle_alpha   90.00
_cell.angle_beta   90.00
_cell.angle_gamma   90.00
#
_symmetry.space_group_name_H-M   'P 1'
#
loop_
_entity.id
_entity.type
_entity.pdbx_description
1 polymer ?
#
loop_
_entity_poly.entity_id
_entity_poly.type
_entity_poly.pdbx_seq_one_letter_code
_entity_poly.pdbx_strand_id
1 'polypeptide(L)'
;MSGTSMDGVDAVLCDFGTQAARVLASHHIDYPEHLRRALQGLREPGENELHRAAEASAALARLYAECVGGLLTAARIPASRIAALGCHGQTVRHRPERGYSIQLNNAALLAELTGITVVADFRARDIAAGGQGAPLVPAFHDAAFRVSDRHRVILNLGGIANLTDLAPGRATRGFDCGPGNTLMDAWAESTL
;
A
#
# COMPACT_ATOMS: atom_id res chain seq x y z
N MET A 1 1.23 4.33 -1.75
CA MET A 1 1.55 2.93 -1.39
C MET A 1 2.98 2.90 -0.89
N SER A 2 3.30 2.06 0.10
CA SER A 2 4.69 1.70 0.36
C SER A 2 4.78 0.18 0.52
N GLY A 3 5.57 -0.44 -0.34
CA GLY A 3 5.70 -1.88 -0.42
C GLY A 3 6.41 -2.48 0.80
N THR A 4 6.46 -3.82 0.84
CA THR A 4 7.24 -4.55 1.85
C THR A 4 8.76 -4.40 1.66
N SER A 5 9.21 -3.95 0.50
CA SER A 5 10.61 -3.65 0.23
C SER A 5 11.11 -2.42 1.00
N MET A 6 10.21 -1.52 1.42
CA MET A 6 10.54 -0.27 2.13
C MET A 6 11.53 0.62 1.36
N ASP A 7 11.38 0.68 0.04
CA ASP A 7 12.23 1.52 -0.82
C ASP A 7 11.80 2.99 -0.76
N GLY A 8 10.49 3.24 -0.63
CA GLY A 8 9.96 4.59 -0.58
C GLY A 8 8.44 4.66 -0.60
N VAL A 9 7.94 5.80 -1.09
CA VAL A 9 6.52 6.15 -1.16
C VAL A 9 6.12 6.37 -2.61
N ASP A 10 5.18 5.57 -3.09
CA ASP A 10 4.53 5.78 -4.37
C ASP A 10 3.19 6.52 -4.19
N ALA A 11 3.02 7.65 -4.87
CA ALA A 11 1.74 8.33 -5.01
C ALA A 11 1.27 8.25 -6.46
N VAL A 12 -0.01 7.97 -6.66
CA VAL A 12 -0.64 7.91 -7.99
C VAL A 12 -1.90 8.74 -7.97
N LEU A 13 -2.05 9.61 -8.97
CA LEU A 13 -3.27 10.34 -9.22
C LEU A 13 -4.11 9.57 -10.24
N CYS A 14 -5.30 9.15 -9.83
CA CYS A 14 -6.23 8.39 -10.66
C CYS A 14 -7.52 9.16 -10.89
N ASP A 15 -8.06 9.01 -12.10
CA ASP A 15 -9.40 9.44 -12.50
C ASP A 15 -10.31 8.20 -12.57
N PHE A 16 -11.36 8.20 -11.74
CA PHE A 16 -12.39 7.17 -11.69
C PHE A 16 -13.72 7.63 -12.31
N GLY A 17 -13.75 8.77 -13.01
CA GLY A 17 -14.96 9.31 -13.63
C GLY A 17 -15.42 8.57 -14.89
N THR A 18 -14.65 7.60 -15.38
CA THR A 18 -15.01 6.77 -16.55
C THR A 18 -15.20 5.30 -16.15
N GLN A 19 -15.68 4.45 -17.07
CA GLN A 19 -15.84 3.01 -16.81
C GLN A 19 -14.53 2.31 -16.39
N ALA A 20 -13.36 2.86 -16.76
CA ALA A 20 -12.06 2.36 -16.34
C ALA A 20 -11.31 3.40 -15.50
N ALA A 21 -10.55 2.94 -14.52
CA ALA A 21 -9.62 3.81 -13.79
C ALA A 21 -8.48 4.24 -14.71
N ARG A 22 -8.20 5.54 -14.79
CA ARG A 22 -7.10 6.10 -15.57
C ARG A 22 -6.06 6.73 -14.67
N VAL A 23 -4.81 6.33 -14.82
CA VAL A 23 -3.67 6.99 -14.15
C VAL A 23 -3.35 8.28 -14.90
N LEU A 24 -3.34 9.40 -14.18
CA LEU A 24 -3.03 10.72 -14.71
C LEU A 24 -1.57 11.13 -14.45
N ALA A 25 -1.04 10.78 -13.28
CA ALA A 25 0.32 11.07 -12.88
C ALA A 25 0.77 10.11 -11.76
N SER A 26 2.07 9.95 -11.60
CA SER A 26 2.69 9.26 -10.47
C SER A 26 3.88 10.06 -9.95
N HIS A 27 4.22 9.84 -8.69
CA HIS A 27 5.36 10.45 -8.04
C HIS A 27 5.94 9.47 -7.02
N HIS A 28 7.25 9.51 -6.85
CA HIS A 28 7.99 8.64 -5.95
C HIS A 28 8.96 9.46 -5.11
N ILE A 29 9.06 9.12 -3.82
CA ILE A 29 10.10 9.64 -2.92
C ILE A 29 10.70 8.46 -2.17
N ASP A 30 12.02 8.33 -2.22
CA ASP A 30 12.77 7.32 -1.48
C ASP A 30 12.60 7.52 0.03
N TYR A 31 12.61 6.43 0.80
CA TYR A 31 12.63 6.58 2.25
C TYR A 31 13.97 7.16 2.72
N PRO A 32 13.95 8.22 3.55
CA PRO A 32 15.13 8.62 4.29
C PRO A 32 15.65 7.44 5.11
N GLU A 33 16.96 7.24 5.08
CA GLU A 33 17.60 6.07 5.68
C GLU A 33 17.24 5.87 7.16
N HIS A 34 17.10 6.94 7.93
CA HIS A 34 16.70 6.86 9.34
C HIS A 34 15.27 6.32 9.51
N LEU A 35 14.34 6.70 8.63
CA LEU A 35 12.95 6.22 8.65
C LEU A 35 12.90 4.76 8.22
N ARG A 36 13.65 4.39 7.17
CA ARG A 36 13.78 3.00 6.73
C ARG A 36 14.22 2.09 7.88
N ARG A 37 15.29 2.46 8.59
CA ARG A 37 15.78 1.72 9.78
C ARG A 37 14.75 1.66 10.91
N ALA A 38 14.07 2.76 11.20
CA ALA A 38 13.04 2.79 12.24
C ALA A 38 11.91 1.78 11.93
N LEU A 39 11.44 1.74 10.68
CA LEU A 39 10.40 0.83 10.22
C LEU A 39 10.85 -0.63 10.20
N GLN A 40 12.08 -0.90 9.75
CA GLN A 40 12.68 -2.23 9.80
C GLN A 40 12.75 -2.75 11.25
N GLY A 41 13.19 -1.91 12.18
CA GLY A 41 13.27 -2.25 13.60
C GLY A 41 11.94 -2.38 14.32
N LEU A 42 10.80 -2.22 13.64
CA LEU A 42 9.44 -2.47 14.14
C LEU A 42 8.81 -3.74 13.54
N ARG A 43 9.52 -4.41 12.62
CA ARG A 43 9.09 -5.69 12.04
C ARG A 43 9.21 -6.86 13.00
N GLU A 44 10.08 -6.74 14.02
CA GLU A 44 10.32 -7.74 15.06
C GLU A 44 10.19 -7.14 16.48
N PRO A 45 9.90 -7.96 17.51
CA PRO A 45 9.60 -7.43 18.85
C PRO A 45 10.82 -6.69 19.38
N GLY A 46 10.61 -5.49 19.92
CA GLY A 46 11.71 -4.66 20.40
C GLY A 46 11.36 -3.76 21.57
N GLU A 47 12.33 -2.92 21.94
CA GLU A 47 12.14 -1.95 23.02
C GLU A 47 11.30 -0.76 22.55
N ASN A 48 10.45 -0.28 23.46
CA ASN A 48 9.68 0.97 23.35
C ASN A 48 8.89 1.12 22.03
N GLU A 49 8.27 0.02 21.56
CA GLU A 49 7.63 -0.04 20.23
C GLU A 49 6.50 0.96 20.06
N LEU A 50 5.69 1.22 21.10
CA LEU A 50 4.57 2.15 21.00
C LEU A 50 5.03 3.58 20.67
N HIS A 51 6.05 4.06 21.38
CA HIS A 51 6.63 5.39 21.13
C HIS A 51 7.27 5.45 19.74
N ARG A 52 8.12 4.47 19.41
CA ARG A 52 8.80 4.40 18.11
C ARG A 52 7.82 4.30 16.94
N ALA A 53 6.73 3.54 17.10
CA ALA A 53 5.67 3.43 16.10
C ALA A 53 4.92 4.75 15.92
N ALA A 54 4.66 5.50 17.00
CA ALA A 54 4.03 6.81 16.92
C ALA A 54 4.93 7.83 16.19
N GLU A 55 6.22 7.88 16.52
CA GLU A 55 7.20 8.73 15.83
C GLU A 55 7.32 8.37 14.35
N ALA A 56 7.47 7.09 14.03
CA ALA A 56 7.55 6.60 12.65
C ALA A 56 6.25 6.90 11.87
N SER A 57 5.08 6.77 12.49
CA SER A 57 3.79 7.10 11.87
C SER A 57 3.66 8.59 11.53
N ALA A 58 4.16 9.47 12.42
CA ALA A 58 4.19 10.91 12.15
C ALA A 58 5.19 11.27 11.04
N ALA A 59 6.37 10.65 11.03
CA ALA A 59 7.36 10.83 9.97
C ALA A 59 6.83 10.35 8.61
N LEU A 60 6.18 9.19 8.57
CA LEU A 60 5.51 8.67 7.37
C LEU A 60 4.45 9.65 6.85
N ALA A 61 3.59 10.17 7.72
CA ALA A 61 2.55 11.11 7.29
C ALA A 61 3.13 12.39 6.66
N ARG A 62 4.25 12.91 7.18
CA ARG A 62 4.95 14.05 6.58
C ARG A 62 5.52 13.72 5.21
N LEU A 63 6.18 12.57 5.07
CA LEU A 63 6.73 12.13 3.79
C LEU A 63 5.64 11.82 2.75
N TYR A 64 4.51 11.26 3.19
CA TYR A 64 3.33 11.06 2.36
C TYR A 64 2.76 12.40 1.88
N ALA A 65 2.66 13.40 2.76
CA ALA A 65 2.21 14.74 2.39
C ALA A 65 3.16 15.41 1.39
N GLU A 66 4.47 15.26 1.58
CA GLU A 66 5.49 15.73 0.63
C GLU A 66 5.32 15.07 -0.75
N CYS A 67 5.18 13.74 -0.79
CA CYS A 67 4.99 12.99 -2.04
C CYS A 67 3.69 13.38 -2.75
N VAL A 68 2.59 13.60 -2.00
CA VAL A 68 1.33 14.13 -2.54
C VAL A 68 1.52 15.55 -3.09
N GLY A 69 2.22 16.42 -2.36
CA GLY A 69 2.50 17.78 -2.81
C GLY A 69 3.31 17.81 -4.12
N GLY A 70 4.33 16.96 -4.22
CA GLY A 70 5.14 16.78 -5.44
C GLY A 70 4.29 16.28 -6.62
N LEU A 71 3.45 15.27 -6.39
CA LEU A 71 2.52 14.74 -7.39
C LEU A 71 1.55 15.80 -7.92
N LEU A 72 0.90 16.54 -7.02
CA LEU A 72 -0.09 17.56 -7.37
C LEU A 72 0.54 18.74 -8.11
N THR A 73 1.75 19.14 -7.70
CA THR A 73 2.53 20.18 -8.38
C THR A 73 2.89 19.75 -9.79
N ALA A 74 3.40 18.54 -9.97
CA ALA A 74 3.77 17.99 -11.28
C ALA A 74 2.55 17.86 -12.22
N ALA A 75 1.41 17.42 -11.68
CA ALA A 75 0.16 17.29 -12.41
C ALA A 75 -0.59 18.63 -12.62
N ARG A 76 -0.15 19.71 -11.97
CA ARG A 76 -0.82 21.03 -11.94
C ARG A 76 -2.28 20.95 -11.49
N ILE A 77 -2.57 20.12 -10.48
CA ILE A 77 -3.92 19.93 -9.94
C ILE A 77 -3.95 20.40 -8.50
N PRO A 78 -4.86 21.32 -8.13
CA PRO A 78 -4.96 21.78 -6.75
C PRO A 78 -5.57 20.69 -5.86
N ALA A 79 -5.18 20.67 -4.59
CA ALA A 79 -5.68 19.72 -3.59
C ALA A 79 -7.22 19.70 -3.48
N SER A 80 -7.88 20.85 -3.67
CA SER A 80 -9.35 20.99 -3.66
C SER A 80 -10.08 20.21 -4.75
N ARG A 81 -9.36 19.70 -5.76
CA ARG A 81 -9.91 18.85 -6.82
C ARG A 81 -9.74 17.36 -6.53
N ILE A 82 -9.10 17.00 -5.42
CA ILE A 82 -8.91 15.62 -4.99
C ILE A 82 -10.03 15.24 -4.03
N ALA A 83 -10.81 14.22 -4.39
CA ALA A 83 -11.91 13.76 -3.55
C ALA A 83 -11.42 13.12 -2.25
N ALA A 84 -10.38 12.26 -2.33
CA ALA A 84 -9.76 11.62 -1.19
C ALA A 84 -8.37 11.06 -1.54
N LEU A 85 -7.56 10.82 -0.51
CA LEU A 85 -6.35 10.01 -0.56
C LEU A 85 -6.66 8.60 -0.06
N GLY A 86 -6.29 7.58 -0.83
CA GLY A 86 -6.24 6.20 -0.35
C GLY A 86 -4.85 5.89 0.22
N CYS A 87 -4.72 5.84 1.53
CA CYS A 87 -3.42 5.62 2.20
C CYS A 87 -3.36 4.24 2.83
N HIS A 88 -2.61 3.33 2.22
CA HIS A 88 -2.36 2.00 2.78
C HIS A 88 -1.57 2.05 4.10
N GLY A 89 -0.66 3.02 4.25
CA GLY A 89 0.35 3.04 5.31
C GLY A 89 1.48 2.04 5.08
N GLN A 90 2.34 1.88 6.08
CA GLN A 90 3.46 0.92 6.07
C GLN A 90 3.15 -0.27 6.96
N THR A 91 3.03 -1.47 6.39
CA THR A 91 2.89 -2.69 7.21
C THR A 91 4.17 -2.95 8.01
N VAL A 92 4.04 -3.05 9.34
CA VAL A 92 5.11 -3.52 10.24
C VAL A 92 4.77 -4.87 10.86
N ARG A 93 3.48 -5.22 10.98
CA ARG A 93 3.02 -6.56 11.41
C ARG A 93 1.80 -7.01 10.63
N HIS A 94 1.77 -8.30 10.31
CA HIS A 94 0.62 -8.95 9.70
C HIS A 94 0.46 -10.34 10.33
N ARG A 95 -0.58 -10.50 11.14
CA ARG A 95 -0.90 -11.70 11.91
C ARG A 95 -2.42 -11.94 11.89
N PRO A 96 -3.04 -12.15 10.71
CA PRO A 96 -4.48 -12.36 10.61
C PRO A 96 -4.95 -13.59 11.39
N GLU A 97 -4.11 -14.60 11.57
CA GLU A 97 -4.36 -15.76 12.43
C GLU A 97 -4.51 -15.39 13.92
N ARG A 98 -4.01 -14.22 14.31
CA ARG A 98 -4.20 -13.61 15.64
C ARG A 98 -5.20 -12.46 15.61
N GLY A 99 -5.89 -12.24 14.50
CA GLY A 99 -6.93 -11.22 14.35
C GLY A 99 -6.41 -9.80 14.17
N TYR A 100 -5.17 -9.58 13.73
CA TYR A 100 -4.67 -8.22 13.53
C TYR A 100 -3.67 -8.04 12.38
N SER A 101 -3.59 -6.80 11.90
CA SER A 101 -2.48 -6.30 11.08
C SER A 101 -2.24 -4.84 11.41
N ILE A 102 -0.97 -4.42 11.42
CA ILE A 102 -0.56 -3.07 11.80
C ILE A 102 0.09 -2.41 10.58
N GLN A 103 -0.61 -1.41 10.03
CA GLN A 103 -0.11 -0.46 9.05
C GLN A 103 0.17 0.87 9.77
N LEU A 104 1.44 1.26 9.89
CA LEU A 104 1.80 2.55 10.45
C LEU A 104 1.42 3.67 9.49
N ASN A 105 0.67 4.62 10.02
CA ASN A 105 0.28 5.87 9.38
C ASN A 105 -0.29 6.80 10.46
N ASN A 106 -0.07 8.11 10.33
CA ASN A 106 -0.83 9.11 11.07
C ASN A 106 -1.82 9.78 10.11
N ALA A 107 -2.96 9.13 9.88
CA ALA A 107 -3.94 9.56 8.88
C ALA A 107 -4.54 10.94 9.17
N ALA A 108 -4.73 11.28 10.46
CA ALA A 108 -5.20 12.60 10.86
C ALA A 108 -4.18 13.69 10.52
N LEU A 109 -2.90 13.46 10.81
CA LEU A 109 -1.83 14.37 10.43
C LEU A 109 -1.69 14.48 8.90
N LEU A 110 -1.81 13.37 8.17
CA LEU A 110 -1.79 13.41 6.70
C LEU A 110 -2.94 14.26 6.14
N ALA A 111 -4.14 14.12 6.69
CA ALA A 111 -5.29 14.92 6.30
C ALA A 111 -5.07 16.41 6.58
N GLU A 112 -4.55 16.74 7.78
CA GLU A 112 -4.21 18.11 8.17
C GLU A 112 -3.16 18.73 7.22
N LEU A 113 -2.08 18.01 6.94
CA LEU A 113 -0.98 18.52 6.10
C LEU A 113 -1.37 18.71 4.64
N THR A 114 -2.31 17.90 4.13
CA THR A 114 -2.69 17.92 2.71
C THR A 114 -3.97 18.71 2.44
N GLY A 115 -4.80 18.94 3.46
CA GLY A 115 -6.14 19.49 3.30
C GLY A 115 -7.08 18.58 2.50
N ILE A 116 -6.77 17.28 2.39
CA ILE A 116 -7.54 16.30 1.61
C ILE A 116 -8.06 15.21 2.56
N THR A 117 -9.29 14.75 2.34
CA THR A 117 -9.86 13.60 3.04
C THR A 117 -8.96 12.37 2.89
N VAL A 118 -8.62 11.71 4.00
CA VAL A 118 -7.81 10.48 3.99
C VAL A 118 -8.67 9.27 4.33
N VAL A 119 -8.67 8.27 3.46
CA VAL A 119 -9.19 6.93 3.72
C VAL A 119 -7.99 6.00 3.94
N ALA A 120 -7.96 5.31 5.08
CA ALA A 120 -6.85 4.44 5.48
C ALA A 120 -7.36 3.20 6.21
N ASP A 121 -6.44 2.35 6.69
CA ASP A 121 -6.72 1.14 7.48
C ASP A 121 -7.65 0.12 6.78
N PHE A 122 -7.37 -0.11 5.49
CA PHE A 122 -8.19 -0.96 4.64
C PHE A 122 -8.24 -2.44 5.08
N ARG A 123 -7.24 -2.92 5.82
CA ARG A 123 -7.09 -4.35 6.15
C ARG A 123 -7.87 -4.76 7.39
N ALA A 124 -7.98 -3.88 8.38
CA ALA A 124 -8.55 -4.22 9.68
C ALA A 124 -9.99 -4.71 9.57
N ARG A 125 -10.80 -4.13 8.68
CA ARG A 125 -12.20 -4.53 8.50
C ARG A 125 -12.36 -5.93 7.94
N ASP A 126 -11.51 -6.35 7.00
CA ASP A 126 -11.56 -7.70 6.44
C ASP A 126 -11.19 -8.74 7.50
N ILE A 127 -10.14 -8.46 8.29
CA ILE A 127 -9.72 -9.33 9.41
C ILE A 127 -10.81 -9.43 10.47
N ALA A 128 -11.48 -8.32 10.82
CA ALA A 128 -12.61 -8.31 11.75
C ALA A 128 -13.81 -9.14 11.25
N ALA A 129 -13.94 -9.32 9.93
CA ALA A 129 -14.95 -10.18 9.31
C ALA A 129 -14.49 -11.65 9.16
N GLY A 130 -13.32 -12.03 9.70
CA GLY A 130 -12.75 -13.37 9.61
C GLY A 130 -11.88 -13.61 8.37
N GLY A 131 -11.60 -12.57 7.59
CA GLY A 131 -10.70 -12.62 6.43
C GLY A 131 -9.22 -12.56 6.80
N GLN A 132 -8.37 -12.58 5.78
CA GLN A 132 -6.90 -12.53 5.95
C GLN A 132 -6.35 -11.09 5.94
N GLY A 133 -7.15 -10.10 5.55
CA GLY A 133 -6.70 -8.72 5.33
C GLY A 133 -5.79 -8.56 4.11
N ALA A 134 -5.56 -9.62 3.33
CA ALA A 134 -4.71 -9.66 2.15
C ALA A 134 -5.04 -10.87 1.26
N PRO A 135 -4.80 -10.81 -0.07
CA PRO A 135 -4.59 -9.59 -0.85
C PRO A 135 -5.90 -8.80 -1.03
N LEU A 136 -5.85 -7.46 -0.98
CA LEU A 136 -7.04 -6.59 -1.19
C LEU A 136 -7.27 -6.21 -2.67
N VAL A 137 -6.21 -6.30 -3.48
CA VAL A 137 -6.23 -5.97 -4.92
C VAL A 137 -7.17 -6.83 -5.79
N PRO A 138 -7.58 -8.07 -5.44
CA PRO A 138 -8.45 -8.87 -6.30
C PRO A 138 -9.76 -8.18 -6.69
N ALA A 139 -10.38 -7.42 -5.78
CA ALA A 139 -11.61 -6.68 -6.08
C ALA A 139 -11.36 -5.58 -7.14
N PHE A 140 -10.22 -4.89 -7.07
CA PHE A 140 -9.81 -3.93 -8.09
C PHE A 140 -9.49 -4.62 -9.42
N HIS A 141 -8.75 -5.73 -9.39
CA HIS A 141 -8.42 -6.50 -10.60
C HIS A 141 -9.68 -7.02 -11.31
N ASP A 142 -10.69 -7.46 -10.55
CA ASP A 142 -11.99 -7.84 -11.09
C ASP A 142 -12.63 -6.68 -11.86
N ALA A 143 -12.80 -5.54 -11.18
CA ALA A 143 -13.41 -4.36 -11.77
C ALA A 143 -12.65 -3.81 -12.99
N ALA A 144 -11.31 -3.84 -12.96
CA ALA A 144 -10.46 -3.25 -14.00
C ALA A 144 -10.17 -4.21 -15.17
N PHE A 145 -10.08 -5.52 -14.91
CA PHE A 145 -9.52 -6.47 -15.87
C PHE A 145 -10.41 -7.67 -16.18
N ARG A 146 -11.57 -7.87 -15.54
CA ARG A 146 -12.45 -8.97 -15.94
C ARG A 146 -12.98 -8.78 -17.35
N VAL A 147 -13.03 -9.87 -18.09
CA VAL A 147 -13.72 -9.99 -19.38
C VAL A 147 -14.64 -11.20 -19.33
N SER A 148 -15.81 -11.10 -19.96
CA SER A 148 -16.90 -12.06 -19.82
C SER A 148 -16.62 -13.42 -20.45
N ASP A 149 -15.69 -13.49 -21.42
CA ASP A 149 -15.48 -14.63 -22.31
C ASP A 149 -14.06 -15.22 -22.23
N ARG A 150 -13.23 -14.72 -21.32
CA ARG A 150 -11.82 -15.11 -21.26
C ARG A 150 -11.31 -15.15 -19.83
N HIS A 151 -10.61 -16.23 -19.53
CA HIS A 151 -9.93 -16.41 -18.27
C HIS A 151 -8.67 -15.55 -18.22
N ARG A 152 -8.58 -14.71 -17.18
CA ARG A 152 -7.39 -13.92 -16.89
C ARG A 152 -6.84 -14.27 -15.51
N VAL A 153 -5.52 -14.29 -15.44
CA VAL A 153 -4.78 -14.39 -14.19
C VAL A 153 -3.89 -13.16 -14.11
N ILE A 154 -4.01 -12.41 -13.03
CA ILE A 154 -3.17 -11.24 -12.76
C ILE A 154 -2.18 -11.62 -11.68
N LEU A 155 -0.88 -11.51 -11.99
CA LEU A 155 0.20 -11.85 -11.09
C LEU A 155 0.95 -10.58 -10.70
N ASN A 156 0.98 -10.26 -9.41
CA ASN A 156 1.81 -9.21 -8.86
C ASN A 156 3.09 -9.82 -8.27
N LEU A 157 4.25 -9.43 -8.81
CA LEU A 157 5.57 -9.91 -8.37
C LEU A 157 6.25 -8.85 -7.49
N GLY A 158 5.78 -8.71 -6.25
CA GLY A 158 6.44 -7.90 -5.22
C GLY A 158 7.43 -8.71 -4.39
N GLY A 159 7.70 -8.27 -3.14
CA GLY A 159 8.48 -9.08 -2.19
C GLY A 159 7.83 -10.46 -1.94
N ILE A 160 6.51 -10.46 -1.74
CA ILE A 160 5.65 -11.65 -1.81
C ILE A 160 4.83 -11.57 -3.09
N ALA A 161 4.81 -12.67 -3.85
CA ALA A 161 3.99 -12.79 -5.04
C ALA A 161 2.54 -13.06 -4.67
N ASN A 162 1.60 -12.40 -5.34
CA ASN A 162 0.17 -12.69 -5.18
C ASN A 162 -0.53 -12.75 -6.53
N LEU A 163 -1.59 -13.56 -6.57
CA LEU A 163 -2.34 -13.86 -7.77
C LEU A 163 -3.80 -13.46 -7.60
N THR A 164 -4.41 -12.97 -8.67
CA THR A 164 -5.87 -12.89 -8.82
C THR A 164 -6.32 -13.73 -10.00
N ASP A 165 -7.30 -14.59 -9.74
CA ASP A 165 -7.91 -15.52 -10.68
C ASP A 165 -9.29 -15.01 -11.11
N LEU A 166 -9.41 -14.62 -12.39
CA LEU A 166 -10.61 -14.05 -13.01
C LEU A 166 -11.17 -15.02 -14.06
N ALA A 167 -11.66 -16.18 -13.62
CA ALA A 167 -12.32 -17.13 -14.50
C ALA A 167 -13.75 -16.65 -14.87
N PRO A 168 -14.18 -16.76 -16.15
CA PRO A 168 -15.52 -16.38 -16.58
C PRO A 168 -16.61 -17.11 -15.78
N GLY A 169 -17.65 -16.38 -15.38
CA GLY A 169 -18.79 -16.94 -14.63
C GLY A 169 -18.46 -17.46 -13.23
N ARG A 170 -17.24 -17.25 -12.72
CA ARG A 170 -16.82 -17.67 -11.38
C ARG A 170 -16.47 -16.48 -10.50
N ALA A 171 -16.70 -16.64 -9.20
CA ALA A 171 -16.26 -15.69 -8.19
C ALA A 171 -14.75 -15.46 -8.29
N THR A 172 -14.33 -14.21 -8.13
CA THR A 172 -12.92 -13.83 -8.07
C THR A 172 -12.24 -14.51 -6.90
N ARG A 173 -11.05 -15.06 -7.14
CA ARG A 173 -10.20 -15.66 -6.11
C ARG A 173 -8.85 -14.95 -6.11
N GLY A 174 -8.23 -14.81 -4.95
CA GLY A 174 -6.87 -14.30 -4.86
C GLY A 174 -6.17 -14.86 -3.64
N PHE A 175 -4.86 -15.05 -3.75
CA PHE A 175 -4.04 -15.63 -2.70
C PHE A 175 -2.57 -15.26 -2.92
N ASP A 176 -1.79 -15.31 -1.84
CA ASP A 176 -0.34 -15.20 -1.91
C ASP A 176 0.24 -16.53 -2.42
N CYS A 177 1.21 -16.44 -3.33
CA CYS A 177 1.85 -17.60 -3.96
C CYS A 177 3.17 -17.99 -3.30
N GLY A 178 3.71 -17.13 -2.43
CA GLY A 178 5.03 -17.31 -1.80
C GLY A 178 6.00 -16.15 -2.13
N PRO A 179 7.32 -16.35 -1.95
CA PRO A 179 8.30 -15.30 -2.20
C PRO A 179 8.31 -14.91 -3.69
N GLY A 180 8.30 -13.60 -3.96
CA GLY A 180 8.59 -13.02 -5.26
C GLY A 180 10.06 -12.58 -5.28
N ASN A 181 10.31 -11.28 -5.13
CA ASN A 181 11.67 -10.72 -5.21
C ASN A 181 12.44 -10.77 -3.88
N THR A 182 11.76 -10.94 -2.74
CA THR A 182 12.38 -10.71 -1.41
C THR A 182 13.64 -11.54 -1.14
N LEU A 183 13.73 -12.78 -1.65
CA LEU A 183 14.91 -13.64 -1.45
C LEU A 183 16.04 -13.31 -2.43
N MET A 184 15.69 -12.89 -3.65
CA MET A 184 16.65 -12.48 -4.66
C MET A 184 17.30 -11.15 -4.28
N ASP A 185 16.50 -10.20 -3.80
CA ASP A 185 16.96 -8.90 -3.32
C ASP A 185 17.94 -9.08 -2.15
N ALA A 186 17.56 -9.88 -1.15
CA ALA A 186 18.42 -10.19 -0.01
C ALA A 186 19.75 -10.84 -0.41
N TRP A 187 19.73 -11.75 -1.40
CA TRP A 187 20.94 -12.38 -1.90
C TRP A 187 21.86 -11.36 -2.60
N ALA A 188 21.30 -10.53 -3.47
CA ALA A 188 22.05 -9.49 -4.17
C ALA A 188 22.68 -8.48 -3.20
N GLU A 189 21.94 -8.05 -2.18
CA GLU A 189 22.44 -7.15 -1.14
C GLU A 189 23.55 -7.78 -0.29
N SER A 190 23.48 -9.08 -0.02
CA SER A 190 24.51 -9.78 0.77
C SER A 190 25.86 -9.96 0.05
N THR A 191 25.90 -9.73 -1.26
CA THR A 191 27.07 -9.94 -2.12
C THR A 191 27.78 -8.62 -2.50
N LEU A 192 27.25 -7.48 -2.04
CA LEU A 192 27.81 -6.14 -2.19
C LEU A 192 28.55 -5.69 -0.91
#